data_AF-A0A9D6TVF4-F1
#
_entry.id   AF-A0A9D6TVF4-F1
#
_cell.length_a   1.000
_cell.length_b   1.000
_cell.length_c   1.000
_cell.angle_alpha   90.00
_cell.angle_beta   90.00
_cell.angle_gamma   90.00
#
_symmetry.space_group_name_H-M   'P 1'
#
loop_
_entity.id
_entity.type
_entity.pdbx_description
1 polymer ?
#
loop_
_entity_poly.entity_id
_entity_poly.type
_entity_poly.pdbx_seq_one_letter_code
_entity_poly.pdbx_strand_id
1 'polypeptide(L)'
;MATRRLAELARVIRSKNAGPFEITLDLIFPDRATYDAVKRTGYFTRERVAALYRIPPDQVYEVVFYDPALALKLTVARQTAQGSVGERDTYGAQQHAPLLGIELPWEDGGPALQADYAAAFNPAFALDPERLALVVVDMQYASASRDEGLGRFLRERGQTTLGAYRFDRIERIIVPTIRRLLDVFRAHGLRRVYLTVGSELPDFSDLLPHMRGLARAVGNTRGRREHEILEALAPVPGEPVINKTTMSAFHSSGFERLLRAWGVEQLALVGVSTNSCVEGTARDAADRGYRCVLVEDGCAAASQRLHDATCENFQRLLGRVATAESLIREIESVMMERVAR
;
A
#
# COMPACT_ATOMS: atom_id res chain seq x y z
N MET A 1 24.89 6.72 -1.34
CA MET A 1 23.44 6.75 -1.57
C MET A 1 23.18 7.80 -2.61
N ALA A 2 22.34 7.52 -3.60
CA ALA A 2 21.94 8.54 -4.57
C ALA A 2 21.12 9.62 -3.84
N THR A 3 21.36 10.88 -4.20
CA THR A 3 20.66 12.04 -3.64
C THR A 3 20.06 12.86 -4.77
N ARG A 4 18.99 13.59 -4.47
CA ARG A 4 18.37 14.53 -5.40
C ARG A 4 18.06 15.84 -4.71
N ARG A 5 18.26 16.95 -5.43
CA ARG A 5 18.02 18.28 -4.88
C ARG A 5 16.53 18.55 -4.77
N LEU A 6 16.11 19.16 -3.66
CA LEU A 6 14.73 19.55 -3.43
C LEU A 6 14.19 20.48 -4.53
N ALA A 7 15.05 21.35 -5.08
CA ALA A 7 14.72 22.23 -6.20
C ALA A 7 14.38 21.48 -7.50
N GLU A 8 14.82 20.23 -7.66
CA GLU A 8 14.46 19.39 -8.81
C GLU A 8 13.17 18.61 -8.58
N LEU A 9 12.77 18.45 -7.32
CA LEU A 9 11.59 17.68 -6.90
C LEU A 9 10.35 18.56 -6.76
N ALA A 10 10.51 19.80 -6.30
CA ALA A 10 9.41 20.73 -6.13
C ALA A 10 9.23 21.60 -7.39
N ARG A 11 7.98 21.74 -7.83
CA ARG A 11 7.61 22.65 -8.93
C ARG A 11 7.69 24.11 -8.49
N VAL A 12 7.39 24.39 -7.22
CA VAL A 12 7.46 25.73 -6.63
C VAL A 12 8.13 25.60 -5.27
N ILE A 13 9.13 26.46 -5.02
CA ILE A 13 9.69 26.71 -3.70
C ILE A 13 9.70 28.24 -3.55
N ARG A 14 8.91 28.76 -2.62
CA ARG A 14 8.84 30.21 -2.37
C ARG A 14 8.67 30.50 -0.90
N SER A 15 9.07 31.70 -0.51
CA SER A 15 8.71 32.29 0.78
C SER A 15 7.72 33.42 0.56
N LYS A 16 6.89 33.69 1.56
CA LYS A 16 5.94 34.80 1.57
C LYS A 16 5.79 35.35 2.98
N ASN A 17 5.46 36.63 3.08
CA ASN A 17 5.06 37.23 4.34
C ASN A 17 3.82 36.50 4.92
N ALA A 18 3.91 36.08 6.17
CA ALA A 18 2.80 35.49 6.93
C ALA A 18 2.32 36.42 8.07
N GLY A 19 3.07 37.48 8.33
CA GLY A 19 2.73 38.51 9.30
C GLY A 19 3.96 39.36 9.64
N PRO A 20 3.81 40.35 10.54
CA PRO A 20 4.92 41.22 10.93
C PRO A 20 6.07 40.47 11.62
N PHE A 21 5.80 39.27 12.16
CA PHE A 21 6.76 38.46 12.90
C PHE A 21 7.00 37.08 12.28
N GLU A 22 6.36 36.76 11.15
CA GLU A 22 6.34 35.40 10.61
C GLU A 22 6.56 35.37 9.10
N ILE A 23 7.23 34.32 8.64
CA ILE A 23 7.40 34.01 7.23
C ILE A 23 6.97 32.56 7.00
N THR A 24 6.19 32.35 5.95
CA THR A 24 5.81 31.00 5.49
C THR A 24 6.57 30.66 4.21
N LEU A 25 7.04 29.43 4.14
CA LEU A 25 7.65 28.80 2.99
C LEU A 25 6.65 27.80 2.42
N ASP A 26 6.29 27.99 1.15
CA ASP A 26 5.44 27.07 0.41
C ASP A 26 6.31 26.25 -0.56
N LEU A 27 6.24 24.93 -0.44
CA LEU A 27 6.77 24.00 -1.44
C LEU A 27 5.59 23.27 -2.08
N ILE A 28 5.51 23.26 -3.41
CA ILE A 28 4.45 22.57 -4.17
C ILE A 28 5.10 21.56 -5.10
N PHE A 29 4.65 20.32 -5.05
CA PHE A 29 5.19 19.22 -5.83
C PHE A 29 4.37 18.99 -7.10
N PRO A 30 5.00 18.49 -8.19
CA PRO A 30 4.35 18.36 -9.50
C PRO A 30 3.27 17.28 -9.52
N ASP A 31 3.44 16.24 -8.70
CA ASP A 31 2.56 15.07 -8.68
C ASP A 31 2.51 14.43 -7.27
N ARG A 32 1.54 13.53 -7.08
CA ARG A 32 1.31 12.79 -5.84
C ARG A 32 2.49 11.91 -5.46
N ALA A 33 3.12 11.23 -6.42
CA ALA A 33 4.20 10.30 -6.16
C ALA A 33 5.43 11.02 -5.58
N THR A 34 5.82 12.15 -6.19
CA THR A 34 6.92 13.01 -5.72
C THR A 34 6.61 13.62 -4.35
N TYR A 35 5.38 14.08 -4.13
CA TYR A 35 4.93 14.60 -2.84
C TYR A 35 5.02 13.56 -1.72
N ASP A 36 4.41 12.39 -1.93
CA ASP A 36 4.39 11.31 -0.95
C ASP A 36 5.81 10.78 -0.72
N ALA A 37 6.63 10.74 -1.76
CA ALA A 37 8.05 10.42 -1.67
C ALA A 37 8.81 11.36 -0.73
N VAL A 38 8.71 12.68 -0.95
CA VAL A 38 9.37 13.67 -0.09
C VAL A 38 8.83 13.60 1.34
N LYS A 39 7.52 13.40 1.51
CA LYS A 39 6.88 13.21 2.83
C LYS A 39 7.43 11.99 3.57
N ARG A 40 7.63 10.86 2.89
CA ARG A 40 8.20 9.63 3.46
C ARG A 40 9.65 9.77 3.91
N THR A 41 10.43 10.70 3.35
CA THR A 41 11.83 10.90 3.79
C THR A 41 11.95 11.29 5.28
N GLY A 42 10.86 11.82 5.87
CA GLY A 42 10.89 12.36 7.23
C GLY A 42 11.87 13.52 7.41
N TYR A 43 12.37 14.11 6.32
CA TYR A 43 13.44 15.10 6.39
C TYR A 43 12.99 16.40 7.06
N PHE A 44 11.75 16.82 6.85
CA PHE A 44 11.22 18.07 7.38
C PHE A 44 10.67 17.86 8.78
N THR A 45 11.54 18.06 9.78
CA THR A 45 11.16 18.13 11.20
C THR A 45 11.35 19.56 11.71
N ARG A 46 10.77 19.89 12.86
CA ARG A 46 10.95 21.22 13.48
C ARG A 46 12.43 21.52 13.72
N GLU A 47 13.19 20.55 14.19
CA GLU A 47 14.61 20.68 14.53
C GLU A 47 15.46 20.96 13.30
N ARG A 48 15.20 20.27 12.18
CA ARG A 48 15.94 20.47 10.93
C ARG A 48 15.61 21.80 10.28
N VAL A 49 14.35 22.21 10.29
CA VAL A 49 13.94 23.54 9.80
C VAL A 49 14.55 24.64 10.66
N ALA A 50 14.55 24.48 11.98
CA ALA A 50 15.15 25.42 12.92
C ALA A 50 16.66 25.59 12.66
N ALA A 51 17.38 24.48 12.48
CA ALA A 51 18.79 24.49 12.14
C ALA A 51 19.06 25.17 10.78
N LEU A 52 18.22 24.92 9.77
CA LEU A 52 18.35 25.52 8.44
C LEU A 52 18.25 27.06 8.48
N TYR A 53 17.34 27.59 9.31
CA TYR A 53 17.12 29.03 9.47
C TYR A 53 17.90 29.66 10.63
N ARG A 54 18.69 28.87 11.35
CA ARG A 54 19.47 29.27 12.53
C ARG A 54 18.61 29.96 13.60
N ILE A 55 17.44 29.36 13.85
CA ILE A 55 16.51 29.79 14.88
C ILE A 55 16.30 28.66 15.90
N PRO A 56 15.83 28.96 17.11
CA PRO A 56 15.37 27.96 18.07
C PRO A 56 14.18 27.12 17.54
N PRO A 57 14.05 25.83 17.90
CA PRO A 57 12.94 24.96 17.43
C PRO A 57 11.53 25.44 17.80
N ASP A 58 11.37 26.18 18.90
CA ASP A 58 10.11 26.80 19.33
C ASP A 58 9.70 28.01 18.46
N GLN A 59 10.61 28.52 17.63
CA GLN A 59 10.34 29.54 16.62
C GLN A 59 9.99 28.98 15.24
N VAL A 60 9.88 27.65 15.12
CA VAL A 60 9.26 26.98 13.97
C VAL A 60 7.82 26.69 14.36
N TYR A 61 6.85 27.42 13.79
CA TYR A 61 5.45 27.32 14.18
C TYR A 61 4.74 26.17 13.48
N GLU A 62 5.00 25.99 12.18
CA GLU A 62 4.35 24.96 11.36
C GLU A 62 5.36 24.19 10.51
N VAL A 63 5.18 22.87 10.46
CA VAL A 63 5.79 21.97 9.48
C VAL A 63 4.68 21.02 9.03
N VAL A 64 3.94 21.40 8.00
CA VAL A 64 2.66 20.77 7.64
C VAL A 64 2.66 20.32 6.18
N PHE A 65 2.42 19.04 5.99
CA PHE A 65 2.12 18.44 4.69
C PHE A 65 0.61 18.56 4.40
N TYR A 66 0.24 19.41 3.45
CA TYR A 66 -1.13 19.66 3.02
C TYR A 66 -1.48 18.86 1.76
N ASP A 67 -2.00 17.66 1.98
CA ASP A 67 -2.25 16.64 0.96
C ASP A 67 -3.14 17.11 -0.22
N PRO A 68 -4.21 17.93 -0.03
CA PRO A 68 -5.05 18.36 -1.14
C PRO A 68 -4.31 19.21 -2.20
N ALA A 69 -3.29 19.98 -1.80
CA ALA A 69 -2.54 20.84 -2.71
C ALA A 69 -1.15 20.29 -3.08
N LEU A 70 -0.81 19.05 -2.65
CA LEU A 70 0.53 18.49 -2.84
C LEU A 70 1.61 19.44 -2.32
N ALA A 71 1.40 19.99 -1.12
CA ALA A 71 2.22 21.08 -0.63
C ALA A 71 2.80 20.80 0.77
N LEU A 72 4.04 21.23 0.97
CA LEU A 72 4.64 21.35 2.29
C LEU A 72 4.67 22.84 2.67
N LYS A 73 4.12 23.15 3.84
CA LYS A 73 4.14 24.49 4.43
C LYS A 73 5.03 24.50 5.66
N LEU A 74 5.98 25.42 5.67
CA LEU A 74 6.84 25.68 6.83
C LEU A 74 6.61 27.11 7.27
N THR A 75 6.22 27.35 8.52
CA THR A 75 6.05 28.71 9.06
C THR A 75 7.03 28.92 10.19
N VAL A 76 7.84 29.98 10.09
CA VAL A 76 8.94 30.29 11.02
C VAL A 76 8.90 31.75 11.45
N ALA A 77 9.47 32.05 12.62
CA ALA A 77 9.64 33.41 13.09
C ALA A 77 10.62 34.21 12.21
N ARG A 78 10.36 35.51 12.09
CA ARG A 78 11.30 36.47 11.49
C ARG A 78 12.40 36.79 12.50
N GLN A 79 13.64 36.88 12.02
CA GLN A 79 14.75 37.38 12.83
C GLN A 79 14.57 38.88 13.19
N THR A 80 14.02 39.64 12.24
CA THR A 80 13.71 41.06 12.42
C THR A 80 12.26 41.32 11.98
N ALA A 81 11.51 42.01 12.81
CA ALA A 81 10.11 42.34 12.53
C ALA A 81 10.00 43.17 11.23
N GLN A 82 8.97 42.88 10.44
CA GLN A 82 8.70 43.50 9.15
C GLN A 82 8.73 45.03 9.24
N GLY A 83 9.49 45.69 8.37
CA GLY A 83 9.54 47.16 8.30
C GLY A 83 10.37 47.83 9.40
N SER A 84 11.04 47.05 10.26
CA SER A 84 11.94 47.61 11.27
C SER A 84 13.24 48.13 10.63
N VAL A 85 13.91 49.05 11.31
CA VAL A 85 15.22 49.56 10.88
C VAL A 85 16.22 48.40 10.76
N GLY A 86 16.83 48.26 9.58
CA GLY A 86 17.79 47.19 9.28
C GLY A 86 17.17 45.89 8.73
N GLU A 87 15.86 45.80 8.62
CA GLU A 87 15.16 44.71 7.94
C GLU A 87 15.41 44.77 6.42
N ARG A 88 15.64 43.61 5.78
CA ARG A 88 16.13 43.52 4.38
C ARG A 88 15.18 42.82 3.41
N ASP A 89 14.09 42.22 3.90
CA ASP A 89 13.14 41.44 3.13
C ASP A 89 11.70 41.67 3.60
N THR A 90 11.22 42.90 3.39
CA THR A 90 9.91 43.33 3.89
C THR A 90 8.76 42.46 3.36
N TYR A 91 8.90 41.90 2.15
CA TYR A 91 7.91 40.99 1.55
C TYR A 91 8.05 39.53 1.99
N GLY A 92 9.12 39.19 2.71
CA GLY A 92 9.43 37.81 3.10
C GLY A 92 9.65 36.89 1.89
N ALA A 93 10.05 37.43 0.73
CA ALA A 93 10.09 36.72 -0.54
C ALA A 93 11.48 36.12 -0.87
N GLN A 94 12.49 36.42 -0.05
CA GLN A 94 13.89 36.04 -0.28
C GLN A 94 14.40 34.95 0.68
N GLN A 95 13.53 34.41 1.54
CA GLN A 95 13.92 33.43 2.57
C GLN A 95 13.89 31.96 2.09
N HIS A 96 13.53 31.69 0.83
CA HIS A 96 13.44 30.33 0.31
C HIS A 96 14.79 29.73 -0.12
N ALA A 97 15.82 30.56 -0.28
CA ALA A 97 17.13 30.13 -0.78
C ALA A 97 17.76 28.95 0.00
N PRO A 98 17.70 28.87 1.34
CA PRO A 98 18.24 27.72 2.09
C PRO A 98 17.62 26.36 1.70
N LEU A 99 16.37 26.36 1.22
CA LEU A 99 15.69 25.13 0.80
C LEU A 99 16.23 24.58 -0.53
N LEU A 100 16.76 25.44 -1.39
CA LEU A 100 17.17 25.05 -2.75
C LEU A 100 18.36 24.08 -2.76
N GLY A 101 19.21 24.16 -1.73
CA GLY A 101 20.39 23.31 -1.56
C GLY A 101 20.14 22.02 -0.78
N ILE A 102 18.92 21.74 -0.34
CA ILE A 102 18.61 20.51 0.38
C ILE A 102 18.75 19.32 -0.56
N GLU A 103 19.60 18.37 -0.17
CA GLU A 103 19.71 17.07 -0.82
C GLU A 103 18.92 16.03 -0.03
N LEU A 104 18.00 15.35 -0.70
CA LEU A 104 17.21 14.27 -0.14
C LEU A 104 17.73 12.92 -0.67
N PRO A 105 17.73 11.86 0.15
CA PRO A 105 18.04 10.51 -0.31
C PRO A 105 17.00 10.07 -1.37
N TRP A 106 17.46 9.68 -2.56
CA TRP A 106 16.60 9.50 -3.73
C TRP A 106 17.16 8.46 -4.70
N GLU A 107 16.32 7.56 -5.22
CA GLU A 107 16.66 6.56 -6.23
C GLU A 107 15.66 6.63 -7.41
N ASP A 108 16.00 6.05 -8.57
CA ASP A 108 15.13 6.08 -9.76
C ASP A 108 13.82 5.32 -9.49
N GLY A 109 12.80 6.08 -9.07
CA GLY A 109 11.50 5.56 -8.64
C GLY A 109 10.93 6.22 -7.37
N GLY A 110 11.71 7.01 -6.62
CA GLY A 110 11.22 7.71 -5.41
C GLY A 110 12.29 7.99 -4.36
N PRO A 111 11.91 8.26 -3.09
CA PRO A 111 12.90 8.45 -2.05
C PRO A 111 13.57 7.10 -1.82
N ALA A 112 14.88 7.08 -1.56
CA ALA A 112 15.48 5.85 -1.05
C ALA A 112 14.74 5.52 0.24
N LEU A 113 14.06 4.36 0.30
CA LEU A 113 13.47 3.84 1.53
C LEU A 113 14.53 4.01 2.62
N GLN A 114 14.17 4.67 3.73
CA GLN A 114 15.08 4.90 4.84
C GLN A 114 15.75 3.56 5.13
N ALA A 115 17.07 3.47 4.91
CA ALA A 115 17.78 2.20 4.77
C ALA A 115 17.32 1.20 5.83
N ASP A 116 16.44 0.30 5.41
CA ASP A 116 15.83 -0.63 6.34
C ASP A 116 16.84 -1.75 6.53
N TYR A 117 17.56 -1.68 7.64
CA TYR A 117 18.56 -2.68 7.97
C TYR A 117 17.99 -4.09 7.86
N ALA A 118 16.69 -4.29 8.14
CA ALA A 118 16.04 -5.58 8.08
C ALA A 118 15.84 -6.07 6.64
N ALA A 119 15.53 -5.18 5.70
CA ALA A 119 15.35 -5.54 4.29
C ALA A 119 16.62 -6.16 3.67
N ALA A 120 17.82 -5.77 4.15
CA ALA A 120 19.08 -6.38 3.74
C ALA A 120 19.22 -7.85 4.18
N PHE A 121 18.46 -8.29 5.18
CA PHE A 121 18.43 -9.68 5.66
C PHE A 121 17.24 -10.47 5.11
N ASN A 122 16.38 -9.85 4.30
CA ASN A 122 15.31 -10.56 3.62
C ASN A 122 15.91 -11.41 2.50
N PRO A 123 15.84 -12.76 2.58
CA PRO A 123 16.48 -13.60 1.58
C PRO A 123 15.86 -13.39 0.21
N ALA A 124 16.67 -12.91 -0.73
CA ALA A 124 16.29 -12.89 -2.14
C ALA A 124 16.10 -14.34 -2.62
N PHE A 125 15.02 -14.58 -3.37
CA PHE A 125 14.74 -15.86 -3.99
C PHE A 125 14.27 -15.65 -5.42
N ALA A 126 14.67 -16.54 -6.32
CA ALA A 126 14.12 -16.61 -7.67
C ALA A 126 12.80 -17.40 -7.67
N LEU A 127 11.88 -17.04 -8.56
CA LEU A 127 10.66 -17.80 -8.73
C LEU A 127 10.93 -19.17 -9.34
N ASP A 128 10.27 -20.18 -8.79
CA ASP A 128 10.18 -21.53 -9.34
C ASP A 128 8.72 -21.80 -9.70
N PRO A 129 8.34 -21.70 -10.99
CA PRO A 129 6.95 -21.87 -11.42
C PRO A 129 6.30 -23.18 -10.97
N GLU A 130 7.04 -24.28 -10.83
CA GLU A 130 6.49 -25.56 -10.36
C GLU A 130 6.09 -25.55 -8.88
N ARG A 131 6.75 -24.68 -8.10
CA ARG A 131 6.53 -24.53 -6.66
C ARG A 131 5.79 -23.24 -6.31
N LEU A 132 5.29 -22.52 -7.31
CA LEU A 132 4.58 -21.26 -7.17
C LEU A 132 3.07 -21.45 -7.23
N ALA A 133 2.34 -20.81 -6.32
CA ALA A 133 0.90 -20.68 -6.39
C ALA A 133 0.43 -19.23 -6.31
N LEU A 134 -0.57 -18.87 -7.13
CA LEU A 134 -1.33 -17.63 -6.97
C LEU A 134 -2.43 -17.82 -5.94
N VAL A 135 -2.50 -16.93 -4.95
CA VAL A 135 -3.49 -16.96 -3.87
C VAL A 135 -4.37 -15.71 -4.00
N VAL A 136 -5.61 -15.89 -4.43
CA VAL A 136 -6.60 -14.81 -4.54
C VAL A 136 -7.40 -14.71 -3.25
N VAL A 137 -7.17 -13.65 -2.48
CA VAL A 137 -7.70 -13.51 -1.11
C VAL A 137 -8.96 -12.65 -1.08
N ASP A 138 -10.07 -13.26 -0.65
CA ASP A 138 -11.32 -12.62 -0.23
C ASP A 138 -11.89 -11.58 -1.21
N MET A 139 -11.72 -11.81 -2.52
CA MET A 139 -12.32 -11.03 -3.61
C MET A 139 -13.81 -11.36 -3.76
N GLN A 140 -14.57 -11.18 -2.68
CA GLN A 140 -15.97 -11.54 -2.56
C GLN A 140 -16.89 -10.33 -2.70
N TYR A 141 -18.16 -10.55 -3.06
CA TYR A 141 -19.18 -9.50 -3.07
C TYR A 141 -19.32 -8.79 -1.70
N ALA A 142 -19.13 -9.51 -0.59
CA ALA A 142 -19.16 -8.96 0.76
C ALA A 142 -18.18 -7.80 0.99
N SER A 143 -17.00 -7.83 0.36
CA SER A 143 -15.85 -6.97 0.71
C SER A 143 -15.35 -6.12 -0.46
N ALA A 144 -15.63 -6.53 -1.70
CA ALA A 144 -15.04 -6.00 -2.91
C ALA A 144 -16.07 -5.43 -3.91
N SER A 145 -17.38 -5.61 -3.68
CA SER A 145 -18.42 -4.98 -4.49
C SER A 145 -18.79 -3.60 -3.95
N ARG A 146 -18.92 -2.62 -4.85
CA ARG A 146 -19.47 -1.29 -4.55
C ARG A 146 -20.98 -1.32 -4.32
N ASP A 147 -21.66 -2.29 -4.92
CA ASP A 147 -23.12 -2.34 -4.94
C ASP A 147 -23.72 -3.34 -3.97
N GLU A 148 -22.92 -4.30 -3.50
CA GLU A 148 -23.31 -5.37 -2.59
C GLU A 148 -22.45 -5.35 -1.32
N GLY A 149 -22.80 -6.20 -0.34
CA GLY A 149 -22.00 -6.36 0.88
C GLY A 149 -21.68 -5.04 1.59
N LEU A 150 -20.39 -4.77 1.77
CA LEU A 150 -19.88 -3.52 2.37
C LEU A 150 -20.30 -2.27 1.58
N GLY A 151 -20.33 -2.33 0.24
CA GLY A 151 -20.72 -1.20 -0.60
C GLY A 151 -22.17 -0.78 -0.37
N ARG A 152 -23.08 -1.76 -0.39
CA ARG A 152 -24.51 -1.56 -0.02
C ARG A 152 -24.64 -1.00 1.40
N PHE A 153 -23.96 -1.63 2.36
CA PHE A 153 -24.00 -1.23 3.78
C PHE A 153 -23.58 0.23 4.00
N LEU A 154 -22.52 0.69 3.33
CA LEU A 154 -22.06 2.07 3.41
C LEU A 154 -23.04 3.04 2.73
N ARG A 155 -23.59 2.65 1.57
CA ARG A 155 -24.57 3.45 0.82
C ARG A 155 -25.85 3.68 1.61
N GLU A 156 -26.40 2.64 2.24
CA GLU A 156 -27.62 2.74 3.06
C GLU A 156 -27.46 3.66 4.28
N ARG A 157 -26.22 3.93 4.70
CA ARG A 157 -25.88 4.87 5.79
C ARG A 157 -25.46 6.25 5.30
N GLY A 158 -25.49 6.51 3.99
CA GLY A 158 -25.01 7.77 3.40
C GLY A 158 -23.49 7.96 3.49
N GLN A 159 -22.73 6.89 3.70
CA GLN A 159 -21.27 6.91 3.91
C GLN A 159 -20.48 6.52 2.65
N THR A 160 -20.95 6.93 1.47
CA THR A 160 -20.39 6.52 0.18
C THR A 160 -18.93 6.95 -0.03
N THR A 161 -18.50 8.04 0.61
CA THR A 161 -17.11 8.53 0.55
C THR A 161 -16.12 7.66 1.32
N LEU A 162 -16.55 6.96 2.37
CA LEU A 162 -15.66 6.16 3.23
C LEU A 162 -15.05 4.96 2.48
N GLY A 163 -15.77 4.42 1.50
CA GLY A 163 -15.33 3.30 0.67
C GLY A 163 -14.78 3.69 -0.72
N ALA A 164 -14.87 4.97 -1.10
CA ALA A 164 -14.62 5.40 -2.48
C ALA A 164 -13.24 4.98 -3.00
N TYR A 165 -12.17 5.30 -2.26
CA TYR A 165 -10.81 4.88 -2.60
C TYR A 165 -10.70 3.37 -2.83
N ARG A 166 -11.26 2.58 -1.90
CA ARG A 166 -11.17 1.12 -1.92
C ARG A 166 -11.86 0.57 -3.16
N PHE A 167 -13.11 0.96 -3.42
CA PHE A 167 -13.87 0.45 -4.56
C PHE A 167 -13.30 0.93 -5.90
N ASP A 168 -12.86 2.19 -5.99
CA ASP A 168 -12.22 2.73 -7.20
C ASP A 168 -10.94 1.95 -7.52
N ARG A 169 -10.11 1.65 -6.52
CA ARG A 169 -8.89 0.83 -6.69
C ARG A 169 -9.23 -0.62 -7.07
N ILE A 170 -10.25 -1.21 -6.45
CA ILE A 170 -10.67 -2.58 -6.75
C ILE A 170 -11.10 -2.71 -8.21
N GLU A 171 -12.00 -1.83 -8.67
CA GLU A 171 -12.58 -1.90 -10.01
C GLU A 171 -11.56 -1.53 -11.11
N ARG A 172 -10.78 -0.47 -10.90
CA ARG A 172 -9.92 0.09 -11.95
C ARG A 172 -8.54 -0.54 -12.05
N ILE A 173 -8.04 -1.11 -10.94
CA ILE A 173 -6.66 -1.60 -10.85
C ILE A 173 -6.67 -3.08 -10.52
N ILE A 174 -7.26 -3.47 -9.39
CA ILE A 174 -7.05 -4.82 -8.84
C ILE A 174 -7.75 -5.89 -9.66
N VAL A 175 -9.02 -5.71 -10.04
CA VAL A 175 -9.74 -6.70 -10.85
C VAL A 175 -9.02 -6.94 -12.19
N PRO A 176 -8.66 -5.91 -12.98
CA PRO A 176 -7.85 -6.10 -14.19
C PRO A 176 -6.50 -6.79 -13.92
N THR A 177 -5.80 -6.41 -12.85
CA THR A 177 -4.50 -7.01 -12.48
C THR A 177 -4.62 -8.49 -12.13
N ILE A 178 -5.59 -8.86 -11.28
CA ILE A 178 -5.81 -10.26 -10.89
C ILE A 178 -6.23 -11.08 -12.10
N ARG A 179 -7.06 -10.55 -13.01
CA ARG A 179 -7.40 -11.23 -14.28
C ARG A 179 -6.16 -11.56 -15.10
N ARG A 180 -5.26 -10.58 -15.30
CA ARG A 180 -4.00 -10.80 -16.02
C ARG A 180 -3.14 -11.89 -15.38
N LEU A 181 -3.02 -11.88 -14.04
CA LEU A 181 -2.29 -12.92 -13.33
C LEU A 181 -2.95 -14.29 -13.48
N LEU A 182 -4.27 -14.37 -13.34
CA LEU A 182 -5.02 -15.60 -13.54
C LEU A 182 -4.83 -16.14 -14.96
N ASP A 183 -4.87 -15.28 -15.99
CA ASP A 183 -4.69 -15.68 -17.38
C ASP A 183 -3.29 -16.27 -17.62
N VAL A 184 -2.23 -15.64 -17.09
CA VAL A 184 -0.86 -16.16 -17.16
C VAL A 184 -0.72 -17.49 -16.42
N PHE A 185 -1.24 -17.57 -15.18
CA PHE A 185 -1.20 -18.82 -14.40
C PHE A 185 -1.99 -19.94 -15.07
N ARG A 186 -3.11 -19.64 -15.73
CA ARG A 186 -3.90 -20.60 -16.52
C ARG A 186 -3.13 -21.05 -17.76
N ALA A 187 -2.57 -20.12 -18.53
CA ALA A 187 -1.84 -20.41 -19.76
C ALA A 187 -0.63 -21.33 -19.52
N HIS A 188 0.05 -21.17 -18.37
CA HIS A 188 1.20 -22.00 -17.98
C HIS A 188 0.84 -23.18 -17.08
N GLY A 189 -0.45 -23.44 -16.78
CA GLY A 189 -0.86 -24.54 -15.92
C GLY A 189 -0.40 -24.43 -14.45
N LEU A 190 -0.04 -23.23 -14.00
CA LEU A 190 0.48 -22.98 -12.66
C LEU A 190 -0.61 -23.05 -11.59
N ARG A 191 -0.23 -23.38 -10.36
CA ARG A 191 -1.15 -23.56 -9.25
C ARG A 191 -1.83 -22.24 -8.86
N ARG A 192 -3.11 -22.30 -8.54
CA ARG A 192 -3.90 -21.15 -8.12
C ARG A 192 -5.04 -21.58 -7.21
N VAL A 193 -5.35 -20.77 -6.21
CA VAL A 193 -6.38 -21.06 -5.20
C VAL A 193 -7.04 -19.76 -4.78
N TYR A 194 -8.35 -19.84 -4.56
CA TYR A 194 -9.14 -18.72 -4.06
C TYR A 194 -9.43 -18.96 -2.58
N LEU A 195 -9.30 -17.91 -1.81
CA LEU A 195 -9.72 -17.88 -0.41
C LEU A 195 -10.98 -17.03 -0.30
N THR A 196 -11.95 -17.54 0.44
CA THR A 196 -13.11 -16.78 0.90
C THR A 196 -13.06 -16.66 2.40
N VAL A 197 -13.53 -15.56 2.95
CA VAL A 197 -13.80 -15.41 4.37
C VAL A 197 -15.29 -15.33 4.58
N GLY A 198 -15.82 -16.01 5.59
CA GLY A 198 -17.24 -15.94 5.92
C GLY A 198 -17.69 -17.09 6.80
N SER A 199 -18.86 -16.90 7.41
CA SER A 199 -19.42 -17.88 8.34
C SER A 199 -19.97 -19.10 7.60
N GLU A 200 -19.70 -20.30 8.10
CA GLU A 200 -20.38 -21.54 7.72
C GLU A 200 -21.73 -21.70 8.43
N LEU A 201 -21.96 -20.98 9.54
CA LEU A 201 -23.16 -21.08 10.37
C LEU A 201 -24.13 -19.91 10.14
N PRO A 202 -25.46 -20.14 10.10
CA PRO A 202 -26.43 -19.05 9.90
C PRO A 202 -26.40 -17.95 10.97
N ASP A 203 -25.89 -18.26 12.16
CA ASP A 203 -25.83 -17.35 13.31
C ASP A 203 -24.48 -16.63 13.46
N PHE A 204 -23.52 -16.86 12.56
CA PHE A 204 -22.17 -16.28 12.58
C PHE A 204 -21.32 -16.65 13.82
N SER A 205 -21.72 -17.67 14.59
CA SER A 205 -21.06 -18.01 15.86
C SER A 205 -19.67 -18.63 15.69
N ASP A 206 -19.39 -19.21 14.53
CA ASP A 206 -18.11 -19.81 14.14
C ASP A 206 -17.03 -18.78 13.76
N LEU A 207 -17.41 -17.51 13.55
CA LEU A 207 -16.47 -16.43 13.29
C LEU A 207 -15.83 -15.89 14.57
N LEU A 208 -14.64 -15.31 14.43
CA LEU A 208 -13.98 -14.58 15.51
C LEU A 208 -14.89 -13.47 16.07
N PRO A 209 -14.96 -13.26 17.40
CA PRO A 209 -15.91 -12.34 18.02
C PRO A 209 -15.92 -10.93 17.41
N HIS A 210 -14.74 -10.39 17.08
CA HIS A 210 -14.59 -9.05 16.49
C HIS A 210 -15.00 -8.96 15.00
N MET A 211 -15.10 -10.10 14.30
CA MET A 211 -15.51 -10.16 12.89
C MET A 211 -17.02 -10.37 12.72
N ARG A 212 -17.70 -10.94 13.73
CA ARG A 212 -19.13 -11.29 13.67
C ARG A 212 -20.02 -10.11 13.31
N GLY A 213 -19.74 -8.94 13.90
CA GLY A 213 -20.54 -7.73 13.68
C GLY A 213 -20.49 -7.29 12.22
N LEU A 214 -19.30 -7.24 11.62
CA LEU A 214 -19.13 -6.89 10.22
C LEU A 214 -19.76 -7.95 9.31
N ALA A 215 -19.47 -9.23 9.52
CA ALA A 215 -19.99 -10.31 8.68
C ALA A 215 -21.51 -10.36 8.66
N ARG A 216 -22.16 -10.16 9.83
CA ARG A 216 -23.62 -10.06 9.93
C ARG A 216 -24.15 -8.82 9.20
N ALA A 217 -23.48 -7.67 9.34
CA ALA A 217 -23.89 -6.43 8.70
C ALA A 217 -23.82 -6.50 7.16
N VAL A 218 -22.84 -7.21 6.61
CA VAL A 218 -22.68 -7.38 5.16
C VAL A 218 -23.29 -8.66 4.61
N GLY A 219 -23.87 -9.52 5.46
CA GLY A 219 -24.49 -10.79 5.05
C GLY A 219 -23.50 -11.88 4.60
N ASN A 220 -22.25 -11.84 5.05
CA ASN A 220 -21.20 -12.75 4.57
C ASN A 220 -21.23 -14.12 5.28
N THR A 221 -22.07 -15.01 4.75
CA THR A 221 -22.18 -16.42 5.16
C THR A 221 -22.36 -17.31 3.94
N ARG A 222 -21.86 -18.54 4.01
CA ARG A 222 -21.86 -19.48 2.90
C ARG A 222 -23.28 -19.72 2.36
N GLY A 223 -23.39 -19.82 1.03
CA GLY A 223 -24.65 -19.98 0.33
C GLY A 223 -25.39 -18.67 0.05
N ARG A 224 -24.87 -17.52 0.50
CA ARG A 224 -25.36 -16.20 0.07
C ARG A 224 -24.46 -15.59 -1.00
N ARG A 225 -25.06 -14.72 -1.82
CA ARG A 225 -24.37 -13.98 -2.88
C ARG A 225 -23.17 -13.21 -2.35
N GLU A 226 -23.28 -12.61 -1.17
CA GLU A 226 -22.21 -11.83 -0.56
C GLU A 226 -20.97 -12.68 -0.27
N HIS A 227 -21.12 -13.98 -0.06
CA HIS A 227 -20.00 -14.89 0.14
C HIS A 227 -19.30 -15.32 -1.15
N GLU A 228 -19.93 -15.14 -2.30
CA GLU A 228 -19.36 -15.55 -3.60
C GLU A 228 -18.21 -14.64 -4.02
N ILE A 229 -17.25 -15.22 -4.74
CA ILE A 229 -16.19 -14.47 -5.44
C ILE A 229 -16.84 -13.61 -6.52
N LEU A 230 -16.31 -12.41 -6.75
CA LEU A 230 -16.77 -11.50 -7.80
C LEU A 230 -16.80 -12.22 -9.16
N GLU A 231 -17.86 -12.00 -9.94
CA GLU A 231 -18.06 -12.65 -11.23
C GLU A 231 -16.90 -12.40 -12.20
N ALA A 232 -16.33 -11.18 -12.17
CA ALA A 232 -15.18 -10.80 -12.98
C ALA A 232 -13.92 -11.62 -12.71
N LEU A 233 -13.86 -12.31 -11.57
CA LEU A 233 -12.77 -13.16 -11.08
C LEU A 233 -13.24 -14.58 -10.75
N ALA A 234 -14.37 -15.01 -11.30
CA ALA A 234 -14.97 -16.28 -10.95
C ALA A 234 -13.99 -17.46 -11.20
N PRO A 235 -13.87 -18.40 -10.25
CA PRO A 235 -13.08 -19.60 -10.44
C PRO A 235 -13.68 -20.46 -11.55
N VAL A 236 -12.84 -21.08 -12.37
CA VAL A 236 -13.27 -22.06 -13.38
C VAL A 236 -13.20 -23.49 -12.81
N PRO A 237 -13.85 -24.50 -13.44
CA PRO A 237 -13.77 -25.88 -12.96
C PRO A 237 -12.31 -26.34 -12.77
N GLY A 238 -12.05 -26.93 -11.61
CA GLY A 238 -10.70 -27.38 -11.21
C GLY A 238 -9.89 -26.35 -10.41
N GLU A 239 -10.34 -25.10 -10.29
CA GLU A 239 -9.72 -24.11 -9.41
C GLU A 239 -10.33 -24.21 -7.99
N PRO A 240 -9.54 -24.55 -6.96
CA PRO A 240 -10.08 -24.71 -5.61
C PRO A 240 -10.45 -23.37 -4.97
N VAL A 241 -11.58 -23.39 -4.25
CA VAL A 241 -12.05 -22.31 -3.37
C VAL A 241 -12.07 -22.84 -1.95
N ILE A 242 -11.38 -22.17 -1.03
CA ILE A 242 -11.28 -22.56 0.37
C ILE A 242 -11.84 -21.45 1.25
N ASN A 243 -12.86 -21.77 2.04
CA ASN A 243 -13.39 -20.84 3.04
C ASN A 243 -12.55 -20.88 4.33
N LYS A 244 -12.36 -19.70 4.93
CA LYS A 244 -11.75 -19.48 6.25
C LYS A 244 -12.68 -18.65 7.13
N THR A 245 -12.65 -18.91 8.43
CA THR A 245 -13.38 -18.13 9.46
C THR A 245 -12.47 -17.20 10.26
N THR A 246 -11.19 -17.13 9.88
CA THR A 246 -10.13 -16.30 10.47
C THR A 246 -9.51 -15.36 9.43
N MET A 247 -8.68 -14.42 9.89
CA MET A 247 -7.96 -13.49 8.99
C MET A 247 -6.99 -14.25 8.07
N SER A 248 -6.08 -15.03 8.67
CA SER A 248 -5.19 -15.95 7.96
C SER A 248 -5.92 -17.23 7.56
N ALA A 249 -5.64 -17.74 6.36
CA ALA A 249 -6.16 -19.03 5.89
C ALA A 249 -5.59 -20.24 6.64
N PHE A 250 -4.46 -20.10 7.34
CA PHE A 250 -3.78 -21.22 8.01
C PHE A 250 -4.45 -21.67 9.30
N HIS A 251 -5.33 -20.87 9.91
CA HIS A 251 -5.89 -21.20 11.23
C HIS A 251 -7.23 -21.94 11.21
N SER A 252 -7.99 -21.86 10.12
CA SER A 252 -9.38 -22.32 10.10
C SER A 252 -9.79 -23.05 8.81
N SER A 253 -8.82 -23.41 7.95
CA SER A 253 -9.13 -23.98 6.65
C SER A 253 -8.16 -25.09 6.24
N GLY A 254 -8.51 -25.82 5.18
CA GLY A 254 -7.65 -26.83 4.55
C GLY A 254 -6.51 -26.27 3.68
N PHE A 255 -6.24 -24.96 3.73
CA PHE A 255 -5.29 -24.28 2.86
C PHE A 255 -3.88 -24.87 2.91
N GLU A 256 -3.32 -25.07 4.11
CA GLU A 256 -1.96 -25.62 4.26
C GLU A 256 -1.85 -27.04 3.69
N ARG A 257 -2.88 -27.86 3.94
CA ARG A 257 -2.95 -29.23 3.40
C ARG A 257 -2.92 -29.22 1.87
N LEU A 258 -3.62 -28.28 1.24
CA LEU A 258 -3.62 -28.15 -0.22
C LEU A 258 -2.23 -27.74 -0.74
N LEU A 259 -1.61 -26.73 -0.13
CA LEU A 259 -0.27 -26.27 -0.52
C LEU A 259 0.76 -27.40 -0.43
N ARG A 260 0.74 -28.16 0.67
CA ARG A 260 1.62 -29.33 0.87
C ARG A 260 1.36 -30.42 -0.18
N ALA A 261 0.10 -30.71 -0.50
CA ALA A 261 -0.25 -31.69 -1.53
C ALA A 261 0.23 -31.27 -2.93
N TRP A 262 0.33 -29.97 -3.20
CA TRP A 262 0.88 -29.44 -4.45
C TRP A 262 2.40 -29.35 -4.48
N GLY A 263 3.10 -29.52 -3.35
CA GLY A 263 4.54 -29.28 -3.26
C GLY A 263 4.93 -27.81 -3.45
N VAL A 264 3.99 -26.89 -3.21
CA VAL A 264 4.21 -25.45 -3.35
C VAL A 264 5.06 -24.95 -2.19
N GLU A 265 6.02 -24.08 -2.50
CA GLU A 265 6.90 -23.42 -1.52
C GLU A 265 6.90 -21.89 -1.68
N GLN A 266 6.27 -21.39 -2.75
CA GLN A 266 6.23 -19.97 -3.09
C GLN A 266 4.79 -19.51 -3.31
N LEU A 267 4.42 -18.36 -2.75
CA LEU A 267 3.06 -17.82 -2.83
C LEU A 267 3.08 -16.41 -3.40
N ALA A 268 2.32 -16.15 -4.46
CA ALA A 268 1.99 -14.81 -4.91
C ALA A 268 0.60 -14.45 -4.36
N LEU A 269 0.51 -13.43 -3.51
CA LEU A 269 -0.73 -13.05 -2.83
C LEU A 269 -1.33 -11.78 -3.43
N VAL A 270 -2.62 -11.85 -3.74
CA VAL A 270 -3.45 -10.75 -4.25
C VAL A 270 -4.78 -10.68 -3.51
N GLY A 271 -5.48 -9.56 -3.60
CA GLY A 271 -6.85 -9.42 -3.13
C GLY A 271 -7.02 -8.43 -1.99
N VAL A 272 -7.96 -8.68 -1.10
CA VAL A 272 -8.35 -7.71 -0.07
C VAL A 272 -8.53 -8.32 1.32
N SER A 273 -8.21 -7.61 2.40
CA SER A 273 -7.50 -6.32 2.44
C SER A 273 -5.99 -6.52 2.60
N THR A 274 -5.18 -5.64 1.99
CA THR A 274 -3.71 -5.68 2.04
C THR A 274 -3.20 -5.87 3.47
N ASN A 275 -3.61 -4.98 4.38
CA ASN A 275 -3.19 -4.92 5.78
C ASN A 275 -3.97 -5.86 6.72
N SER A 276 -4.65 -6.86 6.19
CA SER A 276 -5.55 -7.73 6.97
C SER A 276 -5.47 -9.17 6.50
N CYS A 277 -6.40 -9.65 5.68
CA CYS A 277 -6.44 -11.06 5.29
C CYS A 277 -5.28 -11.44 4.35
N VAL A 278 -4.85 -10.50 3.50
CA VAL A 278 -3.71 -10.71 2.60
C VAL A 278 -2.41 -10.78 3.42
N GLU A 279 -2.05 -9.72 4.15
CA GLU A 279 -0.85 -9.71 5.01
C GLU A 279 -0.91 -10.81 6.09
N GLY A 280 -2.06 -11.03 6.73
CA GLY A 280 -2.20 -12.06 7.76
C GLY A 280 -1.91 -13.47 7.23
N THR A 281 -2.42 -13.79 6.04
CA THR A 281 -2.10 -15.07 5.38
C THR A 281 -0.63 -15.10 4.95
N ALA A 282 -0.09 -14.01 4.39
CA ALA A 282 1.29 -13.94 3.94
C ALA A 282 2.31 -14.04 5.09
N ARG A 283 2.02 -13.41 6.23
CA ARG A 283 2.84 -13.46 7.44
C ARG A 283 2.91 -14.88 8.01
N ASP A 284 1.76 -15.53 8.18
CA ASP A 284 1.72 -16.93 8.62
C ASP A 284 2.42 -17.88 7.65
N ALA A 285 2.31 -17.59 6.34
CA ALA A 285 3.02 -18.35 5.31
C ALA A 285 4.54 -18.18 5.46
N ALA A 286 5.03 -16.95 5.68
CA ALA A 286 6.44 -16.68 5.91
C ALA A 286 6.96 -17.41 7.16
N ASP A 287 6.24 -17.37 8.28
CA ASP A 287 6.58 -18.09 9.52
C ASP A 287 6.58 -19.62 9.32
N ARG A 288 5.85 -20.13 8.32
CA ARG A 288 5.83 -21.55 7.92
C ARG A 288 6.90 -21.92 6.90
N GLY A 289 7.73 -20.96 6.49
CA GLY A 289 8.81 -21.17 5.51
C GLY A 289 8.39 -21.05 4.04
N TYR A 290 7.16 -20.59 3.75
CA TYR A 290 6.79 -20.25 2.38
C TYR A 290 7.41 -18.91 1.97
N ARG A 291 7.97 -18.86 0.77
CA ARG A 291 8.51 -17.63 0.18
C ARG A 291 7.37 -16.83 -0.43
N CYS A 292 7.08 -15.67 0.13
CA CYS A 292 5.90 -14.90 -0.26
C CYS A 292 6.27 -13.69 -1.14
N VAL A 293 5.44 -13.46 -2.15
CA VAL A 293 5.40 -12.23 -2.95
C VAL A 293 4.04 -11.58 -2.73
N LEU A 294 4.02 -10.40 -2.11
CA LEU A 294 2.84 -9.56 -2.05
C LEU A 294 2.78 -8.72 -3.34
N VAL A 295 1.74 -8.92 -4.15
CA VAL A 295 1.61 -8.21 -5.42
C VAL A 295 0.84 -6.90 -5.20
N GLU A 296 1.54 -5.77 -5.13
CA GLU A 296 1.01 -4.51 -4.58
C GLU A 296 -0.13 -3.91 -5.41
N ASP A 297 -0.01 -3.96 -6.74
CA ASP A 297 -1.04 -3.52 -7.70
C ASP A 297 -2.17 -4.55 -7.84
N GLY A 298 -2.05 -5.71 -7.21
CA GLY A 298 -3.09 -6.71 -7.01
C GLY A 298 -3.79 -6.64 -5.65
N CYS A 299 -3.49 -5.63 -4.81
CA CYS A 299 -4.02 -5.55 -3.45
C CYS A 299 -4.64 -4.17 -3.11
N ALA A 300 -5.68 -4.15 -2.24
CA ALA A 300 -6.27 -2.92 -1.69
C ALA A 300 -6.47 -2.99 -0.17
N ALA A 301 -6.30 -1.83 0.48
CA ALA A 301 -6.72 -1.58 1.85
C ALA A 301 -7.90 -0.60 1.88
N ALA A 302 -8.32 -0.16 3.08
CA ALA A 302 -9.31 0.90 3.24
C ALA A 302 -8.77 2.29 2.83
N SER A 303 -7.44 2.48 2.82
CA SER A 303 -6.77 3.71 2.38
C SER A 303 -5.40 3.42 1.79
N GLN A 304 -4.89 4.32 0.95
CA GLN A 304 -3.55 4.22 0.37
C GLN A 304 -2.47 4.12 1.45
N ARG A 305 -2.59 4.91 2.51
CA ARG A 305 -1.65 4.89 3.64
C ARG A 305 -1.52 3.50 4.30
N LEU A 306 -2.64 2.80 4.50
CA LEU A 306 -2.61 1.46 5.08
C LEU A 306 -2.00 0.43 4.12
N HIS A 307 -2.27 0.57 2.82
CA HIS A 307 -1.68 -0.27 1.79
C HIS A 307 -0.14 -0.09 1.75
N ASP A 308 0.32 1.15 1.63
CA ASP A 308 1.75 1.48 1.54
C ASP A 308 2.52 1.02 2.78
N ALA A 309 1.99 1.31 3.98
CA ALA A 309 2.62 0.91 5.23
C ALA A 309 2.75 -0.62 5.36
N THR A 310 1.74 -1.37 4.89
CA THR A 310 1.84 -2.84 4.85
C THR A 310 2.87 -3.30 3.84
N CYS A 311 2.91 -2.73 2.62
CA CYS A 311 3.93 -3.08 1.64
C CYS A 311 5.35 -2.82 2.16
N GLU A 312 5.58 -1.66 2.79
CA GLU A 312 6.86 -1.31 3.40
C GLU A 312 7.23 -2.30 4.52
N ASN A 313 6.31 -2.58 5.45
CA ASN A 313 6.53 -3.54 6.52
C ASN A 313 6.80 -4.97 6.02
N PHE A 314 6.14 -5.37 4.93
CA PHE A 314 6.25 -6.71 4.37
C PHE A 314 7.65 -7.00 3.80
N GLN A 315 8.26 -6.00 3.14
CA GLN A 315 9.59 -6.10 2.55
C GLN A 315 10.72 -6.32 3.56
N ARG A 316 10.46 -6.11 4.86
CA ARG A 316 11.47 -6.20 5.92
C ARG A 316 11.94 -7.63 6.14
N LEU A 317 11.04 -8.53 6.56
CA LEU A 317 11.38 -9.90 6.97
C LEU A 317 10.31 -10.94 6.58
N LEU A 318 9.28 -10.54 5.83
CA LEU A 318 8.15 -11.43 5.52
C LEU A 318 8.15 -11.92 4.07
N GLY A 319 8.69 -11.14 3.14
CA GLY A 319 8.81 -11.55 1.75
C GLY A 319 9.09 -10.41 0.80
N ARG A 320 8.91 -10.66 -0.50
CA ARG A 320 9.05 -9.66 -1.55
C ARG A 320 7.75 -8.90 -1.76
N VAL A 321 7.85 -7.64 -2.15
CA VAL A 321 6.75 -6.90 -2.78
C VAL A 321 7.13 -6.66 -4.23
N ALA A 322 6.19 -6.86 -5.14
CA ALA A 322 6.40 -6.65 -6.57
C ALA A 322 5.11 -6.20 -7.26
N THR A 323 5.23 -5.63 -8.46
CA THR A 323 4.10 -5.41 -9.35
C THR A 323 3.74 -6.70 -10.09
N ALA A 324 2.50 -6.82 -10.54
CA ALA A 324 2.07 -7.93 -11.37
C ALA A 324 2.88 -8.01 -12.67
N GLU A 325 3.25 -6.87 -13.25
CA GLU A 325 4.09 -6.81 -14.45
C GLU A 325 5.50 -7.39 -14.20
N SER A 326 6.12 -7.07 -13.06
CA SER A 326 7.42 -7.65 -12.70
C SER A 326 7.31 -9.15 -12.45
N LEU A 327 6.25 -9.58 -11.74
CA LEU A 327 6.01 -10.99 -11.45
C LEU A 327 5.79 -11.81 -12.73
N ILE A 328 4.97 -11.31 -13.66
CA ILE A 328 4.70 -11.97 -14.94
C ILE A 328 5.98 -12.10 -15.76
N ARG A 329 6.77 -11.02 -15.88
CA ARG A 329 8.05 -11.05 -16.62
C ARG A 329 9.02 -12.10 -16.07
N GLU A 330 9.13 -12.22 -14.75
CA GLU A 330 9.99 -13.23 -14.13
C GLU A 330 9.48 -14.65 -14.40
N ILE A 331 8.16 -14.88 -14.30
CA ILE A 331 7.54 -16.18 -14.65
C ILE A 331 7.83 -16.54 -16.11
N GLU A 332 7.55 -15.63 -17.05
CA GLU A 332 7.73 -15.86 -18.49
C GLU A 332 9.21 -16.13 -18.83
N SER A 333 10.13 -15.38 -18.22
CA SER A 333 11.58 -15.60 -18.39
C SER A 333 11.98 -17.02 -17.98
N VAL A 334 11.57 -17.45 -16.77
CA VAL A 334 11.91 -18.79 -16.26
C VAL A 334 11.25 -19.89 -17.10
N MET A 335 10.01 -19.67 -17.57
CA MET A 335 9.33 -20.62 -18.45
C MET A 335 9.99 -20.74 -19.82
N MET A 336 10.44 -19.62 -20.43
CA MET A 336 11.16 -19.67 -21.72
C MET A 336 12.52 -20.36 -21.61
N GLU A 337 13.29 -20.08 -20.55
CA GLU A 337 14.58 -20.74 -20.31
C GLU A 337 14.44 -22.27 -20.16
N ARG A 338 13.30 -22.74 -19.66
CA ARG A 338 13.01 -24.18 -19.54
C ARG A 338 12.67 -24.82 -20.88
N VAL A 339 11.91 -24.15 -21.74
CA VAL A 339 11.58 -24.67 -23.08
C VAL A 339 12.81 -24.75 -23.98
N ALA A 340 13.81 -23.89 -23.74
CA ALA A 340 15.06 -23.87 -24.49
C ALA A 340 16.08 -24.95 -24.09
N ARG A 341 15.83 -25.71 -23.01
CA ARG A 341 16.71 -26.78 -22.50
C ARG A 341 16.18 -28.16 -22.86
#